data_AF-A0AAV2WGX9-F1
#
_entry.id   AF-A0AAV2WGX9-F1
#
_cell.length_a   1.000
_cell.length_b   1.000
_cell.length_c   1.000
_cell.angle_alpha   90.00
_cell.angle_beta   90.00
_cell.angle_gamma   90.00
#
_symmetry.space_group_name_H-M   'P 1'
#
loop_
_entity.id
_entity.type
_entity.pdbx_description
1 polymer ?
#
loop_
_entity_poly.entity_id
_entity_poly.type
_entity_poly.pdbx_seq_one_letter_code
_entity_poly.pdbx_strand_id
1 'polypeptide(L)' 'MNIAAVKYDGAFNWDIGNIPGSDAVMADDIVLTYGSTYKINGWTILAAFDGTRFTNDATGRGMFASIDQVYAF' A
#
# COMPACT_ATOMS: atom_id res chain seq x y z
N MET A 1 -0.36 -11.08 12.07
CA MET A 1 -0.28 -9.87 11.24
C MET A 1 -1.34 -10.01 10.16
N ASN A 2 -1.97 -8.90 9.77
CA ASN A 2 -3.03 -8.95 8.77
C ASN A 2 -2.51 -8.36 7.44
N ILE A 3 -2.95 -8.93 6.33
CA ILE A 3 -2.65 -8.48 4.97
C ILE A 3 -3.91 -7.87 4.37
N ALA A 4 -3.72 -6.71 3.75
CA ALA A 4 -4.67 -6.10 2.85
C ALA A 4 -4.04 -6.14 1.45
N ALA A 5 -4.67 -6.82 0.50
CA ALA A 5 -4.17 -6.96 -0.87
C ALA A 5 -5.16 -6.33 -1.86
N VAL A 6 -4.65 -5.49 -2.76
CA VAL A 6 -5.38 -4.97 -3.92
C VAL A 6 -4.75 -5.46 -5.21
N LYS A 7 -5.57 -5.99 -6.10
CA LYS A 7 -5.19 -6.37 -7.47
C LYS A 7 -5.28 -5.17 -8.41
N TYR A 8 -4.68 -5.28 -9.59
CA TYR A 8 -4.63 -4.20 -10.59
C TYR A 8 -6.02 -3.71 -11.04
N ASP A 9 -7.04 -4.56 -10.90
CA ASP A 9 -8.44 -4.29 -11.18
C ASP A 9 -9.20 -3.73 -9.95
N GLY A 10 -8.52 -3.41 -8.85
CA GLY A 10 -9.15 -2.89 -7.63
C GLY A 10 -9.80 -3.97 -6.76
N ALA A 11 -9.69 -5.27 -7.12
CA ALA A 11 -10.22 -6.33 -6.28
C ALA A 11 -9.47 -6.39 -4.94
N PHE A 12 -10.22 -6.35 -3.84
CA PHE A 12 -9.69 -6.27 -2.48
C PHE A 12 -9.84 -7.58 -1.70
N ASN A 13 -8.81 -7.89 -0.91
CA ASN A 13 -8.69 -9.09 -0.09
C ASN A 13 -8.15 -8.71 1.30
N TRP A 14 -8.84 -9.16 2.35
CA TRP A 14 -8.28 -9.25 3.71
C TRP A 14 -7.90 -10.69 4.02
N ASP A 15 -6.65 -10.88 4.43
CA ASP A 15 -6.11 -12.18 4.82
C ASP A 15 -5.25 -12.06 6.09
N ILE A 16 -4.94 -13.18 6.73
CA ILE A 16 -3.97 -13.24 7.82
C ILE A 16 -2.62 -13.57 7.20
N GLY A 17 -1.78 -12.53 7.08
CA GLY A 17 -0.44 -12.67 6.56
C GLY A 17 0.58 -12.90 7.65
N ASN A 18 1.26 -14.04 7.59
CA ASN A 18 2.64 -14.12 8.05
C ASN A 18 3.51 -13.76 6.84
N ILE A 19 4.05 -12.55 6.76
CA ILE A 19 5.05 -12.20 5.74
C ILE A 19 6.42 -12.49 6.35
N PRO A 20 7.04 -13.65 6.10
CA PRO A 20 8.45 -13.84 6.43
C PRO A 20 9.26 -12.97 5.46
N GLY A 21 9.77 -11.85 5.94
CA GLY A 21 10.89 -11.15 5.30
C GLY A 21 12.20 -11.78 5.78
N SER A 22 13.15 -12.04 4.88
CA SER A 22 14.54 -12.24 5.31
C SER A 22 15.12 -10.90 5.73
N ASP A 23 16.17 -10.88 6.57
CA ASP A 23 16.84 -9.64 6.98
C ASP A 23 17.29 -8.80 5.77
N ALA A 24 17.66 -9.47 4.66
CA ALA A 24 18.01 -8.82 3.40
C ALA A 24 16.83 -8.13 2.72
N VAL A 25 15.62 -8.68 2.81
CA VAL A 25 14.41 -8.08 2.23
C VAL A 25 13.91 -6.93 3.11
N MET A 26 14.02 -7.05 4.44
CA MET A 26 13.64 -5.97 5.35
C MET A 26 14.61 -4.79 5.33
N ALA A 27 15.87 -5.01 4.94
CA ALA A 27 16.85 -3.93 4.76
C ALA A 27 16.46 -2.94 3.64
N ASP A 28 15.65 -3.38 2.67
CA ASP A 28 15.16 -2.55 1.57
C ASP A 28 13.78 -1.92 1.87
N ASP A 29 13.26 -2.08 3.09
CA ASP A 29 12.00 -1.46 3.49
C ASP A 29 12.13 0.07 3.46
N ILE A 30 11.16 0.72 2.81
CA ILE A 30 11.07 2.17 2.77
C ILE A 30 10.06 2.63 3.82
N VAL A 31 10.53 3.45 4.76
CA VAL A 31 9.64 4.14 5.70
C VAL A 31 8.96 5.30 4.97
N LEU A 32 7.62 5.28 4.99
CA LEU A 32 6.82 6.35 4.42
C LEU A 32 6.74 7.53 5.38
N THR A 33 7.09 8.72 4.89
CA THR A 33 6.98 9.98 5.64
C THR A 33 5.75 10.75 5.17
N TYR A 34 4.93 11.23 6.09
CA TYR A 34 3.75 12.02 5.75
C TYR A 34 4.11 13.28 4.93
N GLY A 35 3.24 13.60 3.98
CA GLY A 35 3.44 14.67 3.00
C GLY A 35 4.33 14.27 1.82
N SER A 36 4.87 13.05 1.80
CA SER A 36 5.72 12.57 0.71
C SER A 36 4.93 11.73 -0.31
N THR A 37 5.35 11.84 -1.57
CA THR A 37 4.86 11.00 -2.67
C THR A 37 5.99 10.12 -3.16
N TYR A 38 5.72 8.82 -3.28
CA TYR A 38 6.67 7.82 -3.75
C TYR A 38 6.17 7.20 -5.05
N LYS A 39 7.08 6.86 -5.96
CA LYS A 39 6.78 6.10 -7.18
C LYS A 39 7.59 4.81 -7.19
N ILE A 40 6.91 3.68 -7.09
CA ILE A 40 7.54 2.36 -6.95
C ILE A 40 6.79 1.37 -7.83
N ASN A 41 7.48 0.69 -8.74
CA ASN A 41 6.93 -0.42 -9.55
C ASN A 41 5.59 -0.09 -10.26
N GLY A 42 5.44 1.14 -10.77
CA GLY A 42 4.22 1.59 -11.45
C GLY A 42 3.07 1.98 -10.50
N TRP A 43 3.36 2.16 -9.21
CA TRP A 43 2.43 2.69 -8.23
C TRP A 43 2.87 4.08 -7.77
N THR A 44 1.90 5.00 -7.68
CA THR A 44 2.05 6.24 -6.93
C THR A 44 1.50 6.03 -5.52
N ILE A 45 2.34 6.27 -4.51
CA ILE A 45 2.01 6.14 -3.09
C ILE A 45 2.06 7.53 -2.46
N LEU A 46 0.92 8.02 -1.98
CA LEU A 46 0.80 9.27 -1.24
C LEU A 46 0.58 8.97 0.23
N ALA A 47 1.58 9.25 1.06
CA ALA A 47 1.47 9.12 2.51
C ALA A 47 0.99 10.46 3.08
N ALA A 48 -0.22 10.49 3.61
CA ALA A 48 -0.85 11.67 4.18
C ALA A 48 -1.29 11.40 5.63
N PHE A 49 -1.61 12.48 6.34
CA PHE A 49 -1.93 12.38 7.76
C PHE A 49 -3.26 11.66 8.01
N ASP A 50 -4.16 11.65 7.02
CA ASP A 50 -5.47 10.97 7.04
C ASP A 50 -5.41 9.51 6.55
N GLY A 51 -4.28 9.10 5.97
CA GLY A 51 -4.06 7.75 5.48
C GLY A 51 -3.05 7.69 4.33
N THR A 52 -2.83 6.48 3.82
CA THR A 52 -1.95 6.24 2.69
C THR A 52 -2.77 5.84 1.47
N ARG A 53 -2.63 6.57 0.36
CA ARG A 53 -3.25 6.24 -0.92
C ARG A 53 -2.25 5.56 -1.84
N PHE A 54 -2.63 4.40 -2.35
CA PHE A 54 -1.88 3.63 -3.34
C PHE A 54 -2.68 3.65 -4.63
N THR A 55 -2.08 4.14 -5.70
CA THR A 55 -2.72 4.21 -7.03
C THR A 55 -1.85 3.51 -8.04
N ASN A 56 -2.41 2.57 -8.80
CA ASN A 56 -1.75 1.96 -9.94
C ASN A 56 -1.73 2.97 -11.10
N ASP A 57 -0.56 3.32 -11.59
CA ASP A 57 -0.41 4.35 -12.63
C ASP A 57 -1.01 3.91 -13.97
N ALA A 58 -1.15 2.60 -14.23
CA ALA A 58 -1.68 2.07 -15.49
C ALA A 58 -3.22 2.01 -15.51
N THR A 59 -3.85 1.67 -14.37
CA THR A 59 -5.31 1.50 -14.30
C THR A 59 -6.04 2.63 -13.59
N GLY A 60 -5.32 3.46 -12.83
CA GLY A 60 -5.89 4.48 -11.95
C GLY A 60 -6.64 3.91 -10.73
N ARG A 61 -6.66 2.59 -10.55
CA ARG A 61 -7.30 1.89 -9.42
C ARG A 61 -6.34 1.73 -8.26
N GLY A 62 -6.87 1.43 -7.07
CA GLY A 62 -6.03 1.16 -5.94
C GLY A 62 -6.74 1.06 -4.60
N MET A 63 -6.03 1.49 -3.56
CA MET A 63 -6.55 1.47 -2.20
C MET A 63 -6.21 2.73 -1.43
N PHE A 64 -7.06 3.02 -0.46
CA PHE A 64 -6.78 3.95 0.60
C PHE A 64 -6.75 3.22 1.93
N ALA A 65 -5.57 3.16 2.55
CA ALA A 65 -5.38 2.69 3.90
C ALA A 65 -5.51 3.89 4.85
N SER A 66 -6.72 4.12 5.35
CA SER A 66 -6.93 5.15 6.38
C SER A 66 -6.52 4.65 7.76
N ILE A 67 -6.21 5.61 8.63
CA ILE A 67 -6.10 5.40 10.07
C ILE A 67 -7.46 5.10 10.73
N ASP A 68 -8.59 5.55 10.14
CA ASP A 68 -9.93 5.28 10.65
C ASP A 68 -10.63 4.14 9.91
N GLN A 69 -10.67 4.18 8.57
CA GLN A 69 -11.35 3.16 7.75
C GLN A 69 -10.72 2.92 6.38
N VAL A 70 -10.30 1.68 6.10
CA VAL A 70 -9.66 1.27 4.83
C VAL A 70 -10.71 0.95 3.76
N TYR A 71 -10.53 1.45 2.52
CA TYR A 71 -11.40 1.14 1.37
C TYR A 71 -10.63 1.08 0.04
N ALA A 72 -11.16 0.34 -0.95
CA ALA A 72 -10.60 0.19 -2.30
C ALA A 72 -11.45 0.93 -3.34
N PHE A 73 -10.85 1.33 -4.47
CA PHE A 73 -11.51 2.05 -5.57
C PHE A 73 -10.98 1.67 -6.96
#